data_AF-A0A150GT44-F1
#
_entry.id   AF-A0A150GT44-F1
#
_cell.length_a   1.000
_cell.length_b   1.000
_cell.length_c   1.000
_cell.angle_alpha   90.00
_cell.angle_beta   90.00
_cell.angle_gamma   90.00
#
_symmetry.space_group_name_H-M   'P 1'
#
loop_
_entity.id
_entity.type
_entity.pdbx_description
1 polymer ?
#
loop_
_entity_poly.entity_id
_entity_poly.type
_entity_poly.pdbx_seq_one_letter_code
_entity_poly.pdbx_strand_id
1 'polypeptide(L)'
;MLGGARDAAHDYCSVRQDLELYWPKVRSGGLMAGHDYVNASEAMAYNALDFSTCPNGTVHQGAVRGAVDEFFGALGLTVQTTQEAYWKSWLVFKP
;
A
#
# COMPACT_ATOMS: atom_id res chain seq x y z
N MET A 1 5.87 -11.18 -19.23
CA MET A 1 4.52 -10.60 -19.24
C MET A 1 4.63 -9.16 -18.78
N LEU A 2 4.20 -8.20 -19.59
CA LEU A 2 4.14 -6.79 -19.19
C LEU A 2 2.94 -6.64 -18.24
N GLY A 3 3.20 -6.76 -16.93
CA GLY A 3 2.19 -6.56 -15.90
C GLY A 3 1.85 -5.08 -15.80
N GLY A 4 0.67 -4.70 -16.27
CA GLY A 4 0.10 -3.39 -15.99
C GLY A 4 -0.07 -3.22 -14.47
N ALA A 5 0.07 -1.97 -14.01
CA ALA A 5 -0.30 -1.61 -12.64
C ALA A 5 -1.72 -2.08 -12.35
N ARG A 6 -1.90 -2.73 -11.19
CA ARG A 6 -3.21 -3.20 -10.76
C ARG A 6 -3.79 -2.16 -9.83
N ASP A 7 -4.47 -1.20 -10.43
CA ASP A 7 -5.27 -0.23 -9.68
C ASP A 7 -6.25 -0.97 -8.76
N ALA A 8 -6.25 -0.60 -7.48
CA ALA A 8 -7.07 -1.17 -6.39
C ALA A 8 -6.77 -2.63 -5.95
N ALA A 9 -5.56 -3.16 -6.16
CA ALA A 9 -5.18 -4.43 -5.52
C ALA A 9 -4.88 -4.21 -4.02
N HIS A 10 -5.55 -4.96 -3.14
CA HIS A 10 -5.40 -4.80 -1.69
C HIS A 10 -4.30 -5.69 -1.07
N ASP A 11 -3.52 -6.37 -1.90
CA ASP A 11 -2.44 -7.26 -1.47
C ASP A 11 -1.09 -6.54 -1.45
N TYR A 12 -0.18 -7.06 -0.61
CA TYR A 12 1.16 -6.51 -0.45
C TYR A 12 1.93 -6.40 -1.77
N CYS A 13 1.93 -7.45 -2.60
CA CYS A 13 2.82 -7.56 -3.75
C CYS A 13 2.42 -6.59 -4.87
N SER A 14 1.12 -6.45 -5.11
CA SER A 14 0.60 -5.50 -6.09
C SER A 14 0.87 -4.05 -5.66
N VAL A 15 0.60 -3.71 -4.39
CA VAL A 15 0.89 -2.37 -3.86
C VAL A 15 2.39 -2.07 -3.93
N ARG A 16 3.24 -3.03 -3.53
CA ARG A 16 4.70 -2.88 -3.59
C ARG A 16 5.18 -2.60 -5.02
N GLN A 17 4.63 -3.32 -6.01
CA GLN A 17 4.94 -3.11 -7.42
C GLN A 17 4.51 -1.71 -7.91
N ASP A 18 3.32 -1.25 -7.52
CA ASP A 18 2.83 0.08 -7.90
C ASP A 18 3.68 1.19 -7.28
N LEU A 19 4.07 1.05 -6.01
CA LEU A 19 4.98 1.98 -5.35
C LEU A 19 6.32 2.09 -6.10
N GLU A 20 6.92 0.98 -6.52
CA GLU A 20 8.16 0.97 -7.31
C GLU A 20 7.98 1.64 -8.68
N LEU A 21 6.85 1.41 -9.33
CA LEU A 21 6.58 1.90 -10.67
C LEU A 21 6.27 3.41 -10.68
N TYR A 22 5.59 3.91 -9.64
CA TYR A 22 5.04 5.27 -9.63
C TYR A 22 5.80 6.24 -8.74
N TRP A 23 6.45 5.80 -7.66
CA TRP A 23 7.18 6.71 -6.77
C TRP A 23 8.29 7.50 -7.50
N PRO A 24 9.07 6.91 -8.43
CA PRO A 24 10.05 7.66 -9.20
C PRO A 24 9.45 8.79 -10.04
N LYS A 25 8.17 8.66 -10.45
CA LYS A 25 7.46 9.62 -11.32
C LYS A 25 6.87 10.80 -10.55
N VAL A 26 6.72 10.69 -9.23
CA VAL A 26 6.32 11.81 -8.37
C VAL A 26 7.45 12.85 -8.38
N ARG A 27 7.13 14.12 -8.62
CA ARG A 27 8.10 15.22 -8.56
C ARG A 27 8.51 15.52 -7.11
N SER A 28 9.67 16.14 -6.90
CA SER A 28 10.02 16.74 -5.60
C SER A 28 8.96 17.76 -5.17
N GLY A 29 8.63 17.77 -3.88
CA GLY A 29 7.48 18.47 -3.31
C GLY A 29 6.12 17.88 -3.70
N GLY A 30 6.09 16.76 -4.42
CA GLY A 30 4.87 16.04 -4.78
C GLY A 30 4.31 15.20 -3.63
N LEU A 31 3.08 14.74 -3.81
CA LEU A 31 2.38 13.86 -2.89
C LEU A 31 2.10 12.52 -3.57
N MET A 32 2.37 11.43 -2.87
CA MET A 32 1.79 10.13 -3.17
C MET A 32 0.82 9.78 -2.05
N ALA A 33 -0.36 9.28 -2.40
CA ALA A 33 -1.38 8.88 -1.46
C ALA A 33 -2.15 7.67 -1.99
N GLY A 34 -2.79 6.94 -1.09
CA GLY A 34 -3.65 5.81 -1.42
C GLY A 34 -4.66 5.54 -0.31
N HIS A 35 -5.59 4.63 -0.59
CA HIS A 35 -6.63 4.18 0.35
C HIS A 35 -6.26 2.85 1.01
N ASP A 36 -7.16 2.31 1.81
CA ASP A 36 -7.13 0.95 2.36
C ASP A 36 -5.84 0.64 3.13
N TYR A 37 -5.32 1.61 3.88
CA TYR A 37 -4.14 1.48 4.74
C TYR A 37 -4.41 0.56 5.95
N VAL A 38 -4.57 -0.72 5.65
CA VAL A 38 -4.91 -1.78 6.59
C VAL A 38 -4.00 -2.97 6.36
N ASN A 39 -3.83 -3.77 7.42
CA ASN A 39 -3.26 -5.11 7.31
C ASN A 39 -4.36 -6.15 7.05
N ALA A 40 -3.96 -7.40 6.78
CA ALA A 40 -4.92 -8.46 6.46
C ALA A 40 -5.91 -8.77 7.60
N SER A 41 -5.47 -8.68 8.86
CA SER A 41 -6.35 -8.92 10.02
C SER A 41 -7.43 -7.85 10.19
N GLU A 42 -7.09 -6.59 9.92
CA GLU A 42 -8.04 -5.47 9.94
C GLU A 42 -9.04 -5.59 8.79
N ALA A 43 -8.57 -5.90 7.58
CA ALA A 43 -9.45 -6.14 6.43
C ALA A 43 -10.46 -7.27 6.72
N MET A 44 -9.98 -8.40 7.26
CA MET A 44 -10.83 -9.51 7.69
C MET A 44 -11.88 -9.07 8.71
N ALA A 45 -11.51 -8.22 9.68
CA ALA A 45 -12.44 -7.69 10.67
C ALA A 45 -13.48 -6.73 10.06
N TYR A 46 -13.13 -5.99 9.01
CA TYR A 46 -14.00 -4.96 8.42
C TYR A 46 -14.98 -5.51 7.39
N ASN A 47 -14.59 -6.51 6.59
CA ASN A 47 -15.44 -7.04 5.51
C ASN A 47 -15.27 -8.54 5.21
N ALA A 48 -14.59 -9.29 6.08
CA ALA A 48 -14.31 -10.72 5.90
C ALA A 48 -13.54 -11.09 4.61
N LEU A 49 -12.78 -10.16 4.02
CA LEU A 49 -11.90 -10.43 2.89
C LEU A 49 -10.47 -10.76 3.34
N ASP A 50 -9.84 -11.72 2.66
CA ASP A 50 -8.43 -12.05 2.86
C ASP A 50 -7.55 -11.21 1.93
N PHE A 51 -6.86 -10.23 2.50
CA PHE A 51 -5.88 -9.39 1.80
C PHE A 51 -4.43 -9.88 1.96
N SER A 52 -4.23 -11.04 2.60
CA SER A 52 -2.89 -11.59 2.83
C SER A 52 -2.30 -12.29 1.61
N THR A 53 -3.12 -12.74 0.67
CA THR A 53 -2.65 -13.56 -0.46
C THR A 53 -2.30 -12.70 -1.68
N CYS A 54 -1.03 -12.74 -2.10
CA CYS A 54 -0.57 -12.12 -3.33
C CYS A 54 -0.97 -12.93 -4.58
N PRO A 55 -1.03 -12.32 -5.78
CA PRO A 55 -1.42 -13.02 -7.01
C PRO A 55 -0.47 -14.13 -7.49
N ASN A 56 0.75 -14.19 -6.96
CA ASN A 56 1.69 -15.29 -7.18
C ASN A 56 1.52 -16.44 -6.15
N GLY A 57 0.54 -16.34 -5.25
CA GLY A 57 0.25 -17.31 -4.19
C GLY A 57 1.07 -17.14 -2.91
N THR A 58 1.96 -16.13 -2.79
CA THR A 58 2.66 -15.87 -1.52
C THR A 58 1.73 -15.18 -0.52
N VAL A 59 2.02 -15.35 0.77
CA VAL A 59 1.22 -14.77 1.86
C VAL A 59 2.00 -13.68 2.58
N HIS A 60 1.41 -12.49 2.68
CA HIS A 60 1.93 -11.31 3.35
C HIS A 60 0.82 -10.68 4.21
N GLN A 61 0.89 -10.88 5.53
CA GLN A 61 -0.11 -10.36 6.47
C GLN A 61 -0.16 -8.83 6.53
N GLY A 62 0.91 -8.16 6.08
CA GLY A 62 0.98 -6.71 6.04
C GLY A 62 -0.02 -6.05 5.07
N ALA A 63 -0.47 -6.77 4.03
CA ALA A 63 -1.34 -6.23 2.98
C ALA A 63 -0.87 -4.84 2.50
N VAL A 64 -1.79 -3.90 2.27
CA VAL A 64 -1.48 -2.52 1.86
C VAL A 64 -0.57 -1.82 2.87
N ARG A 65 -0.90 -1.88 4.17
CA ARG A 65 -0.12 -1.18 5.22
C ARG A 65 1.35 -1.61 5.21
N GLY A 66 1.60 -2.91 5.20
CA GLY A 66 2.95 -3.45 5.20
C GLY A 66 3.75 -3.07 3.96
N ALA A 67 3.12 -3.07 2.78
CA ALA A 67 3.79 -2.66 1.55
C ALA A 67 4.20 -1.17 1.58
N VAL A 68 3.32 -0.31 2.09
CA VAL A 68 3.56 1.13 2.22
C VAL A 68 4.64 1.41 3.27
N ASP A 69 4.52 0.82 4.45
CA ASP A 69 5.43 1.03 5.57
C ASP A 69 6.85 0.56 5.26
N GLU A 70 7.00 -0.64 4.69
CA GLU A 70 8.31 -1.16 4.32
C GLU A 70 8.96 -0.35 3.21
N PHE A 71 8.19 0.04 2.18
CA PHE A 71 8.73 0.80 1.06
C PHE A 71 9.22 2.20 1.49
N PHE A 72 8.37 2.97 2.16
CA PHE A 72 8.73 4.34 2.56
C PHE A 72 9.66 4.36 3.77
N GLY A 73 9.54 3.37 4.68
CA GLY A 73 10.49 3.17 5.77
C GLY A 73 11.91 2.92 5.27
N ALA A 74 12.08 2.13 4.20
CA ALA A 74 13.38 1.92 3.56
C ALA A 74 13.98 3.19 2.94
N LEU A 75 13.14 4.19 2.65
CA LEU A 75 13.55 5.52 2.15
C LEU A 75 13.73 6.55 3.28
N GLY A 76 13.49 6.17 4.55
CA GLY A 76 13.52 7.08 5.68
C GLY A 76 12.39 8.12 5.66
N LEU A 77 11.27 7.83 5.01
CA LEU A 77 10.14 8.74 4.87
C LEU A 77 8.99 8.35 5.81
N THR A 78 8.37 9.35 6.42
CA THR A 78 7.23 9.18 7.30
C THR A 78 5.94 9.02 6.50
N VAL A 79 5.21 7.93 6.75
CA VAL A 79 3.84 7.73 6.28
C VAL A 79 2.87 8.44 7.20
N GLN A 80 2.06 9.33 6.65
CA GLN A 80 0.93 9.95 7.37
C GLN A 80 -0.35 9.17 7.07
N THR A 81 -1.28 9.16 8.02
CA THR A 81 -2.58 8.50 7.85
C THR A 81 -3.71 9.44 8.18
N THR A 82 -4.83 9.32 7.48
CA THR A 82 -6.08 10.01 7.83
C THR A 82 -6.74 9.40 9.09
N GLN A 83 -7.73 10.09 9.64
CA GLN A 83 -8.38 9.74 10.92
C GLN A 83 -9.79 9.14 10.74
N GLU A 84 -9.99 8.24 9.79
CA GLU A 84 -11.22 7.45 9.72
C GLU A 84 -11.20 6.26 10.69
N ALA A 85 -12.39 5.78 11.07
CA ALA A 85 -12.53 4.59 11.90
C ALA A 85 -12.09 3.29 11.19
N TYR A 86 -12.31 3.23 9.88
CA TYR A 86 -12.04 2.08 9.01
C TYR A 86 -11.44 2.56 7.70
N TRP A 87 -10.72 1.68 7.00
CA TRP A 87 -10.21 1.92 5.64
C TRP A 87 -9.47 3.26 5.49
N LYS A 88 -8.52 3.51 6.39
CA LYS A 88 -7.78 4.76 6.41
C LYS A 88 -7.03 4.98 5.10
N SER A 89 -6.89 6.23 4.70
CA SER A 89 -5.97 6.64 3.64
C SER A 89 -4.57 6.90 4.21
N TRP A 90 -3.57 6.80 3.34
CA TRP A 90 -2.17 7.08 3.64
C TRP A 90 -1.61 8.13 2.68
N LEU A 91 -0.64 8.91 3.14
CA LEU A 91 0.00 9.96 2.35
C LEU A 91 1.48 10.12 2.70
N VAL A 92 2.31 10.35 1.68
CA VAL A 92 3.75 10.60 1.78
C VAL A 92 4.15 11.75 0.86
N PHE A 93 4.80 12.76 1.43
CA PHE A 93 5.40 13.85 0.66
C PHE A 93 6.78 13.45 0.17
N LYS A 94 7.05 13.69 -1.13
CA LYS A 94 8.38 13.51 -1.71
C LYS A 94 9.23 14.74 -1.43
N PRO A 95 10.43 14.58 -0.85
CA PRO A 95 11.36 15.69 -0.67
C PRO A 95 11.77 16.32 -2.00
#